data_AF-A0A1Q8WYQ5-F1
#
_entry.id   AF-A0A1Q8WYQ5-F1
#
_cell.length_a   1.000
_cell.length_b   1.000
_cell.length_c   1.000
_cell.angle_alpha   90.00
_cell.angle_beta   90.00
_cell.angle_gamma   90.00
#
_symmetry.space_group_name_H-M   'P 1'
#
loop_
_entity.id
_entity.type
_entity.pdbx_description
1 polymer ?
#
loop_
_entity_poly.entity_id
_entity_poly.type
_entity_poly.pdbx_seq_one_letter_code
_entity_poly.pdbx_strand_id
1 'polypeptide(L)'
;MMGMILGGEITSALTTFAGLGLTLILEGDGAERVRLGWTEAAEPRMVVTADGYDDEAIAAAVHEHATASVVPESWVQADLESEPWVDKKGRWVAAVMSPRISRPDQGKECKWGYLQGCRHSVIDRCWEDGSKWGDLELMGGLGEPSYWWSKGDGGASRWEMKTRQNYQNFVHDRLRGLAEIVADRNVRAIVSGLIGQTVTDEAYKGKRSDESRTATGLTSPRFTDSALAWCALWGLSSFPVIHRLTGASVTAGAEPIGEFVPTQLVLPVLVGPHTLDRWRAVVVSEQVIQAATSTESAAAARSACAWLVAHGVRAILTFHVNVSDNDKAPERSLGVGRLEVLS
;
A
#
# COMPACT_ATOMS: atom_id res chain seq x y z
N MET A 1 9.74 9.09 25.36
CA MET A 1 8.63 9.31 24.42
C MET A 1 8.02 7.93 24.20
N MET A 2 6.78 7.71 24.63
CA MET A 2 6.10 6.43 24.47
C MET A 2 5.33 6.52 23.15
N GLY A 3 5.65 5.66 22.19
CA GLY A 3 4.97 5.60 20.89
C GLY A 3 4.08 4.37 20.82
N MET A 4 3.14 4.40 19.88
CA MET A 4 2.30 3.25 19.58
C MET A 4 3.17 2.13 19.00
N ILE A 5 3.13 0.96 19.64
CA ILE A 5 3.78 -0.24 19.15
C ILE A 5 2.76 -1.00 18.30
N LEU A 6 3.03 -1.15 17.01
CA LEU A 6 2.11 -1.84 16.11
C LEU A 6 2.17 -3.36 16.31
N GLY A 7 0.99 -3.98 16.19
CA GLY A 7 0.84 -5.42 16.13
C GLY A 7 1.41 -5.98 14.84
N GLY A 8 2.30 -6.96 14.95
CA GLY A 8 2.91 -7.60 13.81
C GLY A 8 4.36 -8.01 14.06
N GLU A 9 4.93 -8.64 13.03
CA GLU A 9 6.30 -9.12 13.02
C GLU A 9 7.11 -8.37 11.97
N ILE A 10 8.42 -8.28 12.19
CA ILE A 10 9.38 -7.67 11.25
C ILE A 10 9.38 -8.37 9.89
N THR A 11 9.11 -9.67 9.85
CA THR A 11 9.08 -10.47 8.62
C THR A 11 7.76 -10.37 7.86
N SER A 12 6.84 -9.46 8.25
CA SER A 12 5.60 -9.20 7.54
C SER A 12 5.64 -7.83 6.87
N ALA A 13 5.46 -7.78 5.54
CA ALA A 13 5.38 -6.51 4.82
C ALA A 13 4.22 -5.66 5.34
N LEU A 14 3.10 -6.28 5.71
CA LEU A 14 1.94 -5.60 6.31
C LEU A 14 2.34 -4.68 7.47
N THR A 15 3.24 -5.12 8.37
CA THR A 15 3.65 -4.32 9.53
C THR A 15 4.41 -3.06 9.12
N THR A 16 5.35 -3.18 8.17
CA THR A 16 6.10 -2.02 7.66
C THR A 16 5.16 -1.03 6.96
N PHE A 17 4.29 -1.55 6.09
CA PHE A 17 3.29 -0.74 5.40
C PHE A 17 2.33 -0.05 6.37
N ALA A 18 1.90 -0.74 7.43
CA ALA A 18 1.04 -0.16 8.45
C ALA A 18 1.73 1.00 9.19
N GLY A 19 3.01 0.87 9.52
CA GLY A 19 3.79 1.98 10.09
C GLY A 19 3.88 3.18 9.15
N LEU A 20 4.17 2.94 7.87
CA LEU A 20 4.27 3.98 6.84
C LEU A 20 2.96 4.72 6.64
N GLY A 21 1.85 4.00 6.48
CA GLY A 21 0.55 4.64 6.28
C GLY A 21 -0.01 5.27 7.55
N LEU A 22 0.25 4.71 8.74
CA LEU A 22 -0.12 5.38 9.99
C LEU A 22 0.60 6.72 10.13
N THR A 23 1.90 6.75 9.81
CA THR A 23 2.69 8.00 9.82
C THR A 23 2.10 9.02 8.85
N LEU A 24 1.73 8.61 7.63
CA LEU A 24 1.08 9.47 6.65
C LEU A 24 -0.25 10.04 7.18
N ILE A 25 -1.09 9.19 7.79
CA ILE A 25 -2.38 9.61 8.33
C ILE A 25 -2.18 10.67 9.41
N LEU A 26 -1.21 10.48 10.31
CA LEU A 26 -0.88 11.43 11.38
C LEU A 26 -0.34 12.76 10.83
N GLU A 27 0.55 12.72 9.83
CA GLU A 27 1.02 13.95 9.17
C GLU A 27 -0.15 14.71 8.52
N GLY A 28 -1.07 13.98 7.86
CA GLY A 28 -2.29 14.57 7.30
C GLY A 28 -3.29 15.05 8.35
N ASP A 29 -3.24 14.54 9.58
CA ASP A 29 -4.01 15.02 10.73
C ASP A 29 -3.46 16.32 11.32
N GLY A 30 -2.26 16.74 10.90
CA GLY A 30 -1.56 17.90 11.44
C GLY A 30 -0.67 17.58 12.64
N ALA A 31 -0.42 16.30 12.93
CA ALA A 31 0.49 15.89 13.99
C ALA A 31 1.93 16.35 13.66
N GLU A 32 2.61 16.90 14.65
CA GLU A 32 3.99 17.37 14.49
C GLU A 32 5.00 16.28 14.88
N ARG A 33 6.20 16.37 14.27
CA ARG A 33 7.35 15.51 14.59
C ARG A 33 7.00 14.01 14.55
N VAL A 34 6.15 13.61 13.61
CA VAL A 34 5.80 12.20 13.40
C VAL A 34 7.06 11.41 13.00
N ARG A 35 7.27 10.27 13.63
CA ARG A 35 8.41 9.37 13.37
C ARG A 35 7.96 7.92 13.41
N LEU A 36 8.63 7.09 12.62
CA LEU A 36 8.49 5.64 12.67
C LEU A 36 9.83 4.91 12.54
N GLY A 37 9.88 3.71 13.09
CA GLY A 37 10.91 2.73 12.76
C GLY A 37 10.89 1.50 13.65
N TRP A 38 11.77 0.57 13.34
CA TRP A 38 11.92 -0.67 14.09
C TRP A 38 12.75 -0.44 15.36
N THR A 39 12.40 -1.11 16.45
CA THR A 39 13.23 -1.10 17.67
C THR A 39 14.49 -1.95 17.50
N GLU A 40 15.58 -1.51 18.12
CA GLU A 40 16.78 -2.33 18.29
C GLU A 40 16.60 -3.29 19.48
N ALA A 41 15.94 -4.43 19.21
CA ALA A 41 15.66 -5.45 20.22
C ALA A 41 15.77 -6.85 19.60
N ALA A 42 15.87 -7.88 20.44
CA ALA A 42 15.86 -9.27 19.99
C ALA A 42 14.58 -9.63 19.20
N GLU A 43 13.46 -9.03 19.58
CA GLU A 43 12.21 -9.04 18.84
C GLU A 43 11.88 -7.61 18.39
N PRO A 44 12.30 -7.20 17.18
CA PRO A 44 12.02 -5.85 16.68
C PRO A 44 10.51 -5.60 16.56
N ARG A 45 10.06 -4.45 17.06
CA ARG A 45 8.69 -3.97 16.93
C ARG A 45 8.66 -2.67 16.14
N MET A 46 7.62 -2.48 15.33
CA MET A 46 7.39 -1.22 14.62
C MET A 46 6.77 -0.22 15.59
N VAL A 47 7.40 0.94 15.74
CA VAL A 47 6.93 2.00 16.64
C VAL A 47 6.63 3.25 15.82
N VAL A 48 5.48 3.88 16.09
CA VAL A 48 5.10 5.18 15.55
C VAL A 48 4.92 6.17 16.70
N THR A 49 5.51 7.36 16.59
CA THR A 49 5.42 8.42 17.59
C THR A 49 5.02 9.73 16.92
N ALA A 50 4.23 10.55 17.61
CA ALA A 50 3.97 11.94 17.23
C ALA A 50 3.86 12.80 18.50
N ASP A 51 4.20 14.07 18.40
CA ASP A 51 4.20 14.97 19.55
C ASP A 51 2.79 15.27 20.02
N GLY A 52 2.52 15.01 21.31
CA GLY A 52 1.20 15.25 21.91
C GLY A 52 0.15 14.19 21.61
N TYR A 53 0.52 13.12 20.91
CA TYR A 53 -0.36 12.01 20.58
C TYR A 53 -0.06 10.80 21.45
N ASP A 54 -1.06 10.35 22.21
CA ASP A 54 -1.08 9.02 22.81
C ASP A 54 -1.78 8.00 21.89
N ASP A 55 -1.91 6.76 22.34
CA ASP A 55 -2.52 5.70 21.52
C ASP A 55 -3.98 6.01 21.14
N GLU A 56 -4.74 6.65 22.03
CA GLU A 56 -6.13 7.03 21.76
C GLU A 56 -6.22 8.15 20.73
N ALA A 57 -5.35 9.18 20.82
CA ALA A 57 -5.27 10.24 19.83
C ALA A 57 -4.83 9.71 18.45
N ILE A 58 -3.87 8.79 18.40
CA ILE A 58 -3.45 8.13 17.15
C ILE A 58 -4.61 7.37 16.52
N ALA A 59 -5.35 6.59 17.32
CA ALA A 59 -6.50 5.84 16.84
C ALA A 59 -7.67 6.75 16.41
N ALA A 60 -7.84 7.91 17.07
CA ALA A 60 -8.82 8.92 16.66
C ALA A 60 -8.48 9.50 15.28
N ALA A 61 -7.21 9.84 15.01
CA ALA A 61 -6.78 10.29 13.68
C ALA A 61 -7.06 9.24 12.59
N VAL A 62 -6.83 7.95 12.89
CA VAL A 62 -7.16 6.85 11.96
C VAL A 62 -8.67 6.76 11.71
N HIS A 63 -9.48 6.89 12.75
CA HIS A 63 -10.94 6.91 12.65
C HIS A 63 -11.44 8.08 11.80
N GLU A 64 -10.96 9.29 12.07
CA GLU A 64 -11.33 10.50 11.33
C GLU A 64 -10.90 10.40 9.86
N HIS A 65 -9.72 9.85 9.60
CA HIS A 65 -9.24 9.61 8.24
C HIS A 65 -10.12 8.61 7.46
N ALA A 66 -10.53 7.51 8.09
CA ALA A 66 -11.47 6.57 7.50
C ALA A 66 -12.85 7.21 7.28
N THR A 67 -13.32 8.00 8.24
CA THR A 67 -14.60 8.73 8.15
C THR A 67 -14.60 9.74 7.01
N ALA A 68 -13.52 10.49 6.82
CA ALA A 68 -13.35 11.39 5.68
C ALA A 68 -13.33 10.63 4.34
N SER A 69 -12.92 9.36 4.33
CA SER A 69 -12.90 8.54 3.12
C SER A 69 -14.27 7.98 2.72
N VAL A 70 -15.25 7.95 3.62
CA VAL A 70 -16.62 7.46 3.33
C VAL A 70 -17.57 8.54 2.81
N VAL A 71 -17.20 9.83 2.92
CA VAL A 71 -18.07 10.92 2.42
C VAL A 71 -18.22 10.83 0.90
N PRO A 72 -19.42 11.07 0.32
CA PRO A 72 -19.65 10.91 -1.12
C PRO A 72 -18.70 11.69 -2.03
N GLU A 73 -18.20 12.83 -1.56
CA GLU A 73 -17.29 13.71 -2.28
C GLU A 73 -15.83 13.20 -2.29
N SER A 74 -15.51 12.25 -1.40
CA SER A 74 -14.18 11.64 -1.33
C SER A 74 -13.83 10.97 -2.67
N TRP A 75 -12.56 11.09 -3.06
CA TRP A 75 -12.05 10.41 -4.25
C TRP A 75 -12.19 8.88 -4.16
N VAL A 76 -12.21 8.31 -2.95
CA VAL A 76 -12.42 6.86 -2.70
C VAL A 76 -13.82 6.41 -3.16
N GLN A 77 -14.78 7.35 -3.16
CA GLN A 77 -16.15 7.13 -3.61
C GLN A 77 -16.36 7.44 -5.11
N ALA A 78 -15.35 7.99 -5.80
CA ALA A 78 -15.46 8.34 -7.21
C ALA A 78 -15.47 7.09 -8.11
N ASP A 79 -16.55 6.90 -8.87
CA ASP A 79 -16.77 5.76 -9.76
C ASP A 79 -16.78 6.15 -11.25
N LEU A 80 -16.51 5.17 -12.11
CA LEU A 80 -16.66 5.28 -13.55
C LEU A 80 -18.08 4.86 -13.95
N GLU A 81 -18.82 5.81 -14.51
CA GLU A 81 -20.26 5.68 -14.76
C GLU A 81 -20.60 5.26 -16.20
N SER A 82 -19.59 5.01 -17.04
CA SER A 82 -19.77 4.56 -18.42
C SER A 82 -19.31 3.12 -18.62
N GLU A 83 -19.86 2.45 -19.64
CA GLU A 83 -19.29 1.21 -20.17
C GLU A 83 -17.79 1.38 -20.49
N PRO A 84 -16.93 0.38 -20.22
CA PRO A 84 -17.23 -0.97 -19.74
C PRO A 84 -17.15 -1.14 -18.21
N TRP A 85 -17.29 -0.05 -17.45
CA TRP A 85 -17.18 -0.02 -15.99
C TRP A 85 -18.53 -0.05 -15.28
N VAL A 86 -19.58 -0.29 -16.04
CA VAL A 86 -20.94 -0.55 -15.56
C VAL A 86 -21.28 -2.00 -15.90
N ASP A 87 -21.82 -2.74 -14.93
CA ASP A 87 -22.25 -4.12 -15.18
C ASP A 87 -23.58 -4.18 -15.96
N LYS A 88 -23.96 -5.38 -16.40
CA LYS A 88 -25.22 -5.60 -17.14
C LYS A 88 -26.50 -5.21 -16.36
N LYS A 89 -26.40 -4.95 -15.05
CA LYS A 89 -27.51 -4.51 -14.19
C LYS A 89 -27.47 -3.00 -13.94
N GLY A 90 -26.57 -2.27 -14.58
CA GLY A 90 -26.41 -0.82 -14.40
C GLY A 90 -25.62 -0.43 -13.15
N ARG A 91 -24.93 -1.36 -12.48
CA ARG A 91 -24.13 -1.04 -11.29
C ARG A 91 -22.72 -0.63 -11.67
N TRP A 92 -22.20 0.40 -11.03
CA TRP A 92 -20.80 0.80 -11.17
C TRP A 92 -19.90 -0.25 -10.54
N VAL A 93 -18.85 -0.65 -11.25
CA VAL A 93 -17.94 -1.73 -10.84
C VAL A 93 -16.47 -1.33 -10.90
N ALA A 94 -16.16 -0.04 -11.08
CA ALA A 94 -14.79 0.44 -11.04
C ALA A 94 -14.70 1.86 -10.50
N ALA A 95 -13.85 2.02 -9.49
CA ALA A 95 -13.46 3.33 -8.98
C ALA A 95 -12.48 4.02 -9.94
N VAL A 96 -12.59 5.34 -10.08
CA VAL A 96 -11.79 6.17 -11.01
C VAL A 96 -10.29 6.01 -10.77
N MET A 97 -9.88 5.93 -9.51
CA MET A 97 -8.46 5.87 -9.11
C MET A 97 -7.94 4.44 -8.92
N SER A 98 -8.71 3.41 -9.25
CA SER A 98 -8.21 2.03 -9.21
C SER A 98 -7.15 1.79 -10.31
N PRO A 99 -5.97 1.24 -9.95
CA PRO A 99 -4.85 1.10 -10.89
C PRO A 99 -5.03 -0.06 -11.88
N ARG A 100 -5.95 -0.99 -11.59
CA ARG A 100 -6.24 -2.15 -12.43
C ARG A 100 -7.74 -2.32 -12.62
N ILE A 101 -8.25 -1.81 -13.74
CA ILE A 101 -9.67 -1.83 -14.13
C ILE A 101 -9.83 -2.39 -15.54
N SER A 102 -11.06 -2.64 -15.97
CA SER A 102 -11.34 -3.08 -17.35
C SER A 102 -10.79 -2.05 -18.34
N ARG A 103 -10.23 -2.51 -19.47
CA ARG A 103 -9.71 -1.61 -20.49
C ARG A 103 -10.85 -0.80 -21.10
N PRO A 104 -10.63 0.49 -21.43
CA PRO A 104 -11.56 1.23 -22.27
C PRO A 104 -11.83 0.46 -23.57
N ASP A 105 -13.07 0.47 -24.06
CA ASP A 105 -13.40 -0.12 -25.37
C ASP A 105 -12.56 0.56 -26.47
N GLN A 106 -12.02 -0.23 -27.39
CA GLN A 106 -11.28 0.23 -28.57
C GLN A 106 -12.16 0.38 -29.81
N GLY A 107 -13.49 0.27 -29.65
CA GLY A 107 -14.47 0.59 -30.68
C GLY A 107 -14.48 2.06 -31.12
N LYS A 108 -15.49 2.43 -31.93
CA LYS A 108 -15.59 3.76 -32.55
C LYS A 108 -15.62 4.92 -31.55
N GLU A 109 -16.09 4.69 -30.31
CA GLU A 109 -16.01 5.63 -29.20
C GLU A 109 -14.99 5.17 -28.18
N CYS A 110 -13.70 5.34 -28.47
CA CYS A 110 -12.64 5.04 -27.51
C CYS A 110 -12.84 5.84 -26.22
N LYS A 111 -13.19 5.17 -25.12
CA LYS A 111 -13.49 5.81 -23.82
C LYS A 111 -12.23 6.24 -23.04
N TRP A 112 -11.08 6.30 -23.71
CA TRP A 112 -9.83 6.76 -23.11
C TRP A 112 -9.94 8.20 -22.60
N GLY A 113 -10.44 9.12 -23.44
CA GLY A 113 -10.59 10.53 -23.05
C GLY A 113 -11.51 10.71 -21.84
N TYR A 114 -12.56 9.86 -21.72
CA TYR A 114 -13.43 9.84 -20.55
C TYR A 114 -12.69 9.40 -19.29
N LEU A 115 -11.99 8.25 -19.32
CA LEU A 115 -11.23 7.76 -18.17
C LEU A 115 -10.19 8.80 -17.68
N GLN A 116 -9.41 9.36 -18.61
CA GLN A 116 -8.41 10.37 -18.26
C GLN A 116 -9.05 11.66 -17.76
N GLY A 117 -10.15 12.10 -18.38
CA GLY A 117 -10.93 13.25 -17.89
C GLY A 117 -11.41 13.05 -16.45
N CYS A 118 -11.99 11.89 -16.13
CA CYS A 118 -12.42 11.58 -14.76
C CYS A 118 -11.25 11.57 -13.76
N ARG A 119 -10.10 11.00 -14.13
CA ARG A 119 -8.91 10.96 -13.26
C ARG A 119 -8.35 12.35 -13.01
N HIS A 120 -8.19 13.16 -14.06
CA HIS A 120 -7.74 14.55 -13.90
C HIS A 120 -8.70 15.34 -13.01
N SER A 121 -10.02 15.24 -13.23
CA SER A 121 -11.00 15.91 -12.38
C SER A 121 -10.88 15.52 -10.90
N VAL A 122 -10.58 14.25 -10.59
CA VAL A 122 -10.35 13.82 -9.20
C VAL A 122 -9.06 14.42 -8.64
N ILE A 123 -7.96 14.40 -9.41
CA ILE A 123 -6.66 14.95 -9.00
C ILE A 123 -6.76 16.47 -8.78
N ASP A 124 -7.36 17.18 -9.74
CA ASP A 124 -7.52 18.63 -9.70
C ASP A 124 -8.38 19.03 -8.50
N ARG A 125 -9.49 18.33 -8.25
CA ARG A 125 -10.33 18.58 -7.07
C ARG A 125 -9.58 18.34 -5.76
N CYS A 126 -8.82 17.25 -5.67
CA CYS A 126 -7.99 16.97 -4.49
C CYS A 126 -6.97 18.09 -4.25
N TRP A 127 -6.35 18.59 -5.33
CA TRP A 127 -5.42 19.71 -5.25
C TRP A 127 -6.10 21.03 -4.83
N GLU A 128 -7.26 21.35 -5.41
CA GLU A 128 -7.98 22.61 -5.20
C GLU A 128 -8.68 22.70 -3.83
N ASP A 129 -9.30 21.60 -3.39
CA ASP A 129 -10.02 21.53 -2.11
C ASP A 129 -9.08 21.51 -0.89
N GLY A 130 -7.76 21.52 -1.13
CA GLY A 130 -6.75 21.36 -0.08
C GLY A 130 -6.83 19.99 0.57
N SER A 131 -7.16 18.94 -0.22
CA SER A 131 -7.17 17.57 0.29
C SER A 131 -5.81 17.24 0.90
N LYS A 132 -5.80 16.29 1.84
CA LYS A 132 -4.56 15.89 2.50
C LYS A 132 -3.60 15.39 1.42
N TRP A 133 -2.37 15.92 1.40
CA TRP A 133 -1.33 15.57 0.41
C TRP A 133 -1.17 14.04 0.24
N GLY A 134 -1.41 13.27 1.31
CA GLY A 134 -1.42 11.82 1.29
C GLY A 134 -2.41 11.15 0.31
N ASP A 135 -3.51 11.80 -0.05
CA ASP A 135 -4.44 11.32 -1.08
C ASP A 135 -3.73 11.22 -2.44
N LEU A 136 -3.08 12.31 -2.86
CA LEU A 136 -2.34 12.39 -4.11
C LEU A 136 -1.16 11.41 -4.11
N GLU A 137 -0.50 11.24 -2.96
CA GLU A 137 0.59 10.28 -2.82
C GLU A 137 0.11 8.83 -2.93
N LEU A 138 -1.04 8.47 -2.36
CA LEU A 138 -1.61 7.14 -2.54
C LEU A 138 -2.01 6.93 -4.00
N MET A 139 -2.66 7.89 -4.64
CA MET A 139 -3.01 7.82 -6.08
C MET A 139 -1.77 7.56 -6.94
N GLY A 140 -0.67 8.28 -6.70
CA GLY A 140 0.60 8.07 -7.40
C GLY A 140 1.27 6.74 -7.06
N GLY A 141 1.22 6.32 -5.79
CA GLY A 141 1.78 5.06 -5.30
C GLY A 141 1.02 3.82 -5.78
N LEU A 142 -0.28 3.94 -6.09
CA LEU A 142 -1.06 2.88 -6.73
C LEU A 142 -0.70 2.73 -8.22
N GLY A 143 -0.29 3.81 -8.87
CA GLY A 143 -0.12 3.90 -10.31
C GLY A 143 -1.46 3.97 -11.04
N GLU A 144 -1.49 3.54 -12.30
CA GLU A 144 -2.69 3.68 -13.13
C GLU A 144 -2.85 2.57 -14.17
N PRO A 145 -4.02 2.44 -14.80
CA PRO A 145 -4.18 1.50 -15.91
C PRO A 145 -3.30 1.90 -17.10
N SER A 146 -2.37 1.05 -17.51
CA SER A 146 -1.51 1.26 -18.69
C SER A 146 -2.17 0.73 -19.98
N TYR A 147 -3.30 1.30 -20.37
CA TYR A 147 -4.03 0.89 -21.58
C TYR A 147 -3.24 1.13 -22.88
N TRP A 148 -2.19 1.96 -22.86
CA TRP A 148 -1.25 2.14 -23.97
C TRP A 148 -0.30 0.95 -24.17
N TRP A 149 -0.19 0.06 -23.18
CA TRP A 149 0.68 -1.10 -23.22
C TRP A 149 -0.12 -2.41 -23.28
N SER A 150 0.43 -3.42 -23.95
CA SER A 150 -0.28 -4.65 -24.34
C SER A 150 -0.87 -5.44 -23.16
N LYS A 151 -0.35 -5.27 -21.93
CA LYS A 151 -0.84 -5.95 -20.72
C LYS A 151 -1.83 -5.14 -19.87
N GLY A 152 -2.11 -3.86 -20.17
CA GLY A 152 -3.20 -3.06 -19.55
C GLY A 152 -3.03 -2.69 -18.08
N ASP A 153 -2.46 -3.59 -17.27
CA ASP A 153 -2.23 -3.43 -15.83
C ASP A 153 -0.74 -3.16 -15.51
N GLY A 154 0.07 -2.93 -16.52
CA GLY A 154 1.49 -2.63 -16.36
C GLY A 154 1.76 -1.30 -15.68
N GLY A 155 0.78 -0.41 -15.64
CA GLY A 155 0.87 0.89 -14.99
C GLY A 155 0.71 0.82 -13.46
N ALA A 156 0.18 -0.27 -12.92
CA ALA A 156 -0.08 -0.42 -11.49
C ALA A 156 1.20 -0.62 -10.67
N SER A 157 1.13 -0.34 -9.38
CA SER A 157 2.17 -0.74 -8.43
C SER A 157 2.29 -2.25 -8.33
N ARG A 158 3.51 -2.75 -8.18
CA ARG A 158 3.76 -4.17 -7.90
C ARG A 158 3.41 -4.57 -6.46
N TRP A 159 3.27 -3.61 -5.55
CA TRP A 159 2.81 -3.83 -4.17
C TRP A 159 1.29 -3.97 -4.07
N GLU A 160 0.55 -3.52 -5.07
CA GLU A 160 -0.91 -3.66 -5.14
C GLU A 160 -1.25 -5.05 -5.73
N MET A 161 -1.71 -5.97 -4.89
CA MET A 161 -1.88 -7.39 -5.25
C MET A 161 -3.33 -7.89 -5.19
N LYS A 162 -4.33 -7.01 -5.12
CA LYS A 162 -5.75 -7.40 -5.11
C LYS A 162 -6.10 -8.28 -6.32
N THR A 163 -6.85 -9.35 -6.10
CA THR A 163 -7.37 -10.19 -7.19
C THR A 163 -8.40 -9.45 -8.02
N ARG A 164 -8.38 -9.68 -9.35
CA ARG A 164 -9.29 -9.03 -10.32
C ARG A 164 -10.49 -9.89 -10.72
N GLN A 165 -10.89 -10.82 -9.88
CA GLN A 165 -11.98 -11.73 -10.22
C GLN A 165 -13.32 -10.99 -10.17
N ASN A 166 -14.18 -11.18 -11.19
CA ASN A 166 -15.54 -10.63 -11.22
C ASN A 166 -15.61 -9.11 -11.07
N TYR A 167 -14.83 -8.36 -11.85
CA TYR A 167 -14.76 -6.88 -11.82
C TYR A 167 -14.16 -6.27 -10.55
N GLN A 168 -13.71 -7.10 -9.60
CA GLN A 168 -13.08 -6.58 -8.39
C GLN A 168 -11.83 -5.75 -8.70
N ASN A 169 -11.72 -4.62 -8.02
CA ASN A 169 -10.61 -3.69 -8.10
C ASN A 169 -10.28 -3.12 -6.72
N PHE A 170 -9.08 -2.55 -6.60
CA PHE A 170 -8.50 -2.19 -5.31
C PHE A 170 -9.32 -1.12 -4.57
N VAL A 171 -9.59 0.02 -5.20
CA VAL A 171 -10.23 1.16 -4.53
C VAL A 171 -11.70 0.84 -4.23
N HIS A 172 -12.46 0.38 -5.22
CA HIS A 172 -13.89 0.09 -5.07
C HIS A 172 -14.17 -1.03 -4.06
N ASP A 173 -13.47 -2.17 -4.14
CA ASP A 173 -13.83 -3.35 -3.36
C ASP A 173 -13.05 -3.51 -2.05
N ARG A 174 -11.81 -3.00 -1.99
CA ARG A 174 -11.00 -3.11 -0.77
C ARG A 174 -10.94 -1.81 0.00
N LEU A 175 -10.43 -0.74 -0.62
CA LEU A 175 -10.14 0.49 0.09
C LEU A 175 -11.42 1.11 0.66
N ARG A 176 -12.46 1.24 -0.18
CA ARG A 176 -13.79 1.73 0.23
C ARG A 176 -14.41 0.89 1.34
N GLY A 177 -14.43 -0.44 1.19
CA GLY A 177 -15.00 -1.33 2.21
C GLY A 177 -14.24 -1.28 3.55
N LEU A 178 -12.91 -1.12 3.53
CA LEU A 178 -12.15 -0.91 4.76
C LEU A 178 -12.40 0.45 5.39
N ALA A 179 -12.58 1.51 4.59
CA ALA A 179 -12.95 2.83 5.10
C ALA A 179 -14.26 2.76 5.90
N GLU A 180 -15.29 2.11 5.34
CA GLU A 180 -16.58 1.89 6.01
C GLU A 180 -16.41 1.11 7.32
N ILE A 181 -15.70 -0.02 7.28
CA ILE A 181 -15.45 -0.85 8.47
C ILE A 181 -14.74 -0.08 9.58
N VAL A 182 -13.70 0.70 9.24
CA VAL A 182 -12.89 1.42 10.23
C VAL A 182 -13.65 2.64 10.75
N ALA A 183 -14.40 3.34 9.91
CA ALA A 183 -15.27 4.45 10.33
C ALA A 183 -16.40 4.00 11.26
N ASP A 184 -16.86 2.75 11.16
CA ASP A 184 -17.87 2.18 12.06
C ASP A 184 -17.30 1.74 13.43
N ARG A 185 -15.96 1.67 13.58
CA ARG A 185 -15.31 1.28 14.84
C ARG A 185 -15.20 2.46 15.79
N ASN A 186 -15.30 2.20 17.09
CA ASN A 186 -14.85 3.19 18.08
C ASN A 186 -13.32 3.20 18.24
N VAL A 187 -12.80 4.29 18.78
CA VAL A 187 -11.35 4.52 19.01
C VAL A 187 -10.68 3.36 19.75
N ARG A 188 -11.29 2.83 20.81
CA ARG A 188 -10.68 1.73 21.59
C ARG A 188 -10.53 0.44 20.78
N ALA A 189 -11.51 0.13 19.92
CA ALA A 189 -11.42 -1.02 19.02
C ALA A 189 -10.32 -0.82 17.97
N ILE A 190 -10.09 0.42 17.52
CA ILE A 190 -8.99 0.77 16.62
C ILE A 190 -7.65 0.60 17.33
N VAL A 191 -7.47 1.15 18.55
CA VAL A 191 -6.25 0.94 19.36
C VAL A 191 -5.94 -0.55 19.48
N SER A 192 -6.92 -1.34 19.94
CA SER A 192 -6.78 -2.78 20.15
C SER A 192 -6.39 -3.53 18.86
N GLY A 193 -6.93 -3.11 17.71
CA GLY A 193 -6.56 -3.65 16.40
C GLY A 193 -5.15 -3.26 15.96
N LEU A 194 -4.77 -1.98 16.10
CA LEU A 194 -3.47 -1.46 15.68
C LEU A 194 -2.30 -2.05 16.49
N ILE A 195 -2.46 -2.22 17.81
CA ILE A 195 -1.43 -2.81 18.67
C ILE A 195 -1.43 -4.36 18.65
N GLY A 196 -2.38 -4.96 17.94
CA GLY A 196 -2.51 -6.42 17.82
C GLY A 196 -3.05 -7.13 19.06
N GLN A 197 -3.68 -6.41 19.99
CA GLN A 197 -4.38 -7.03 21.13
C GLN A 197 -5.60 -7.85 20.66
N THR A 198 -6.27 -7.39 19.61
CA THR A 198 -7.35 -8.11 18.93
C THR A 198 -7.11 -8.16 17.44
N VAL A 199 -7.52 -9.25 16.80
CA VAL A 199 -7.55 -9.36 15.34
C VAL A 199 -8.99 -9.54 14.90
N THR A 200 -9.62 -8.46 14.43
CA THR A 200 -11.00 -8.48 13.93
C THR A 200 -10.99 -8.20 12.43
N ASP A 201 -11.46 -9.16 11.63
CA ASP A 201 -11.48 -9.10 10.17
C ASP A 201 -12.92 -9.10 9.66
N GLU A 202 -13.57 -7.94 9.72
CA GLU A 202 -14.99 -7.76 9.39
C GLU A 202 -15.27 -8.05 7.92
N ALA A 203 -14.34 -7.72 7.03
CA ALA A 203 -14.47 -7.97 5.59
C ALA A 203 -14.60 -9.47 5.26
N TYR A 204 -14.15 -10.36 6.16
CA TYR A 204 -14.26 -11.81 6.04
C TYR A 204 -14.99 -12.46 7.22
N LYS A 205 -15.91 -11.73 7.87
CA LYS A 205 -16.73 -12.28 8.95
C LYS A 205 -17.44 -13.56 8.52
N GLY A 206 -17.31 -14.62 9.33
CA GLY A 206 -17.92 -15.92 9.07
C GLY A 206 -17.20 -16.78 8.01
N LYS A 207 -16.00 -16.36 7.56
CA LYS A 207 -15.11 -17.16 6.71
C LYS A 207 -14.02 -17.84 7.54
N ARG A 208 -13.22 -18.68 6.89
CA ARG A 208 -12.00 -19.24 7.50
C ARG A 208 -10.84 -18.27 7.33
N SER A 209 -9.85 -18.34 8.23
CA SER A 209 -8.69 -17.44 8.22
C SER A 209 -7.94 -17.49 6.89
N ASP A 210 -7.70 -18.70 6.35
CA ASP A 210 -7.04 -18.95 5.06
C ASP A 210 -7.81 -18.42 3.83
N GLU A 211 -9.05 -17.96 4.02
CA GLU A 211 -9.85 -17.32 2.98
C GLU A 211 -9.71 -15.79 2.99
N SER A 212 -9.23 -15.18 4.08
CA SER A 212 -9.14 -13.72 4.16
C SER A 212 -8.07 -13.15 3.23
N ARG A 213 -8.47 -12.11 2.48
CA ARG A 213 -7.61 -11.29 1.62
C ARG A 213 -7.60 -9.83 2.04
N THR A 214 -7.87 -9.55 3.32
CA THR A 214 -7.94 -8.19 3.87
C THR A 214 -6.63 -7.42 3.69
N ALA A 215 -5.49 -8.10 3.87
CA ALA A 215 -4.15 -7.54 3.62
C ALA A 215 -3.77 -7.33 2.14
N THR A 216 -4.64 -7.70 1.20
CA THR A 216 -4.40 -7.60 -0.26
C THR A 216 -3.00 -8.03 -0.71
N GLY A 217 -2.56 -9.21 -0.26
CA GLY A 217 -1.30 -9.79 -0.68
C GLY A 217 -0.05 -9.30 0.08
N LEU A 218 -0.13 -8.31 0.97
CA LEU A 218 1.00 -7.93 1.84
C LEU A 218 1.42 -9.03 2.84
N THR A 219 0.60 -10.07 2.97
CA THR A 219 0.89 -11.32 3.67
C THR A 219 0.10 -12.45 3.02
N SER A 220 0.48 -13.71 3.30
CA SER A 220 -0.28 -14.89 2.93
C SER A 220 -1.72 -14.77 3.45
N PRO A 221 -2.70 -15.36 2.77
CA PRO A 221 -4.07 -15.35 3.23
C PRO A 221 -4.24 -15.78 4.69
N ARG A 222 -4.73 -14.85 5.49
CA ARG A 222 -4.99 -15.01 6.91
C ARG A 222 -5.85 -13.85 7.40
N PHE A 223 -6.57 -14.06 8.51
CA PHE A 223 -7.25 -12.94 9.16
C PHE A 223 -6.28 -11.81 9.47
N THR A 224 -6.72 -10.60 9.14
CA THR A 224 -5.98 -9.37 9.33
C THR A 224 -6.90 -8.34 9.96
N ASP A 225 -6.45 -7.64 10.98
CA ASP A 225 -7.27 -6.59 11.58
C ASP A 225 -7.53 -5.46 10.59
N SER A 226 -8.78 -5.04 10.45
CA SER A 226 -9.19 -4.04 9.46
C SER A 226 -8.54 -2.67 9.67
N ALA A 227 -8.27 -2.25 10.91
CA ALA A 227 -7.58 -0.98 11.17
C ALA A 227 -6.10 -1.04 10.78
N LEU A 228 -5.43 -2.16 11.08
CA LEU A 228 -4.05 -2.38 10.67
C LEU A 228 -3.93 -2.47 9.13
N ALA A 229 -4.87 -3.17 8.49
CA ALA A 229 -4.94 -3.25 7.04
C ALA A 229 -5.17 -1.88 6.40
N TRP A 230 -6.09 -1.07 6.93
CA TRP A 230 -6.33 0.29 6.47
C TRP A 230 -5.03 1.11 6.47
N CYS A 231 -4.32 1.18 7.60
CA CYS A 231 -3.01 1.84 7.66
C CYS A 231 -2.02 1.25 6.65
N ALA A 232 -1.98 -0.08 6.49
CA ALA A 232 -1.05 -0.70 5.55
C ALA A 232 -1.34 -0.34 4.08
N LEU A 233 -2.60 -0.24 3.69
CA LEU A 233 -2.96 0.17 2.32
C LEU A 233 -2.53 1.60 2.03
N TRP A 234 -2.67 2.52 2.99
CA TRP A 234 -2.16 3.88 2.87
C TRP A 234 -0.63 3.95 2.84
N GLY A 235 0.06 2.95 3.38
CA GLY A 235 1.51 2.78 3.26
C GLY A 235 2.01 2.62 1.82
N LEU A 236 1.14 2.21 0.87
CA LEU A 236 1.47 2.13 -0.56
C LEU A 236 1.92 3.48 -1.14
N SER A 237 1.46 4.59 -0.56
CA SER A 237 1.90 5.96 -0.90
C SER A 237 3.42 6.15 -0.83
N SER A 238 4.12 5.35 -0.03
CA SER A 238 5.58 5.46 0.14
C SER A 238 6.39 4.78 -0.97
N PHE A 239 5.71 4.13 -1.93
CA PHE A 239 6.31 3.37 -3.03
C PHE A 239 5.84 3.93 -4.38
N PRO A 240 6.40 5.06 -4.83
CA PRO A 240 5.99 5.68 -6.08
C PRO A 240 6.24 4.75 -7.29
N VAL A 241 5.42 4.93 -8.32
CA VAL A 241 5.48 4.17 -9.57
C VAL A 241 6.02 5.08 -10.68
N ILE A 242 6.98 4.58 -11.45
CA ILE A 242 7.49 5.28 -12.64
C ILE A 242 6.90 4.63 -13.89
N HIS A 243 6.03 5.37 -14.57
CA HIS A 243 5.39 4.90 -15.79
C HIS A 243 6.36 4.82 -16.97
N ARG A 244 6.18 3.78 -17.80
CA ARG A 244 6.97 3.53 -18.99
C ARG A 244 6.06 3.42 -20.21
N LEU A 245 6.53 3.99 -21.33
CA LEU A 245 5.86 3.84 -22.63
C LEU A 245 6.02 2.41 -23.16
N THR A 246 7.18 1.81 -22.91
CA THR A 246 7.54 0.46 -23.34
C THR A 246 7.87 -0.40 -22.12
N GLY A 247 6.90 -1.20 -21.68
CA GLY A 247 7.04 -2.15 -20.58
C GLY A 247 6.11 -1.86 -19.39
N ALA A 248 6.24 -2.67 -18.34
CA ALA A 248 5.59 -2.39 -17.07
C ALA A 248 6.27 -1.20 -16.37
N SER A 249 5.53 -0.52 -15.52
CA SER A 249 6.06 0.55 -14.68
C SER A 249 7.06 0.00 -13.69
N VAL A 250 8.01 0.85 -13.29
CA VAL A 250 8.95 0.51 -12.22
C VAL A 250 8.29 0.84 -10.89
N THR A 251 8.34 -0.12 -9.96
CA THR A 251 7.87 0.05 -8.58
C THR A 251 9.07 -0.08 -7.66
N ALA A 252 9.23 0.86 -6.72
CA ALA A 252 10.30 0.81 -5.73
C ALA A 252 10.27 -0.53 -4.96
N GLY A 253 11.43 -1.14 -4.78
CA GLY A 253 11.58 -2.43 -4.10
C GLY A 253 11.15 -3.66 -4.92
N ALA A 254 10.74 -3.53 -6.17
CA ALA A 254 10.35 -4.68 -7.00
C ALA A 254 11.52 -5.20 -7.85
N GLU A 255 11.73 -6.52 -7.82
CA GLU A 255 12.77 -7.22 -8.58
C GLU A 255 12.18 -8.42 -9.35
N PRO A 256 12.51 -8.62 -10.65
CA PRO A 256 13.32 -7.76 -11.51
C PRO A 256 12.71 -6.38 -11.77
N ILE A 257 13.56 -5.36 -11.82
CA ILE A 257 13.14 -3.97 -12.09
C ILE A 257 12.38 -3.88 -13.42
N GLY A 258 11.17 -3.32 -13.38
CA GLY A 258 10.36 -3.02 -14.57
C GLY A 258 9.67 -4.23 -15.20
N GLU A 259 9.66 -5.38 -14.51
CA GLU A 259 8.90 -6.56 -14.93
C GLU A 259 7.45 -6.55 -14.44
N PHE A 260 6.56 -7.16 -15.23
CA PHE A 260 5.14 -7.19 -14.89
C PHE A 260 4.82 -8.08 -13.68
N VAL A 261 5.54 -9.20 -13.57
CA VAL A 261 5.46 -10.11 -12.41
C VAL A 261 6.84 -10.11 -11.76
N PRO A 262 7.05 -9.35 -10.67
CA PRO A 262 8.29 -9.46 -9.93
C PRO A 262 8.40 -10.85 -9.30
N THR A 263 9.62 -11.34 -9.15
CA THR A 263 9.90 -12.58 -8.41
C THR A 263 10.03 -12.29 -6.92
N GLN A 264 10.46 -11.08 -6.57
CA GLN A 264 10.70 -10.65 -5.20
C GLN A 264 10.30 -9.19 -4.99
N LEU A 265 9.87 -8.88 -3.78
CA LEU A 265 9.72 -7.52 -3.29
C LEU A 265 10.61 -7.29 -2.07
N VAL A 266 11.17 -6.08 -1.94
CA VAL A 266 12.25 -5.79 -1.01
C VAL A 266 11.89 -4.57 -0.15
N LEU A 267 12.11 -4.68 1.16
CA LEU A 267 11.94 -3.58 2.12
C LEU A 267 13.21 -3.35 2.95
N PRO A 268 13.64 -2.09 3.14
CA PRO A 268 14.67 -1.79 4.12
C PRO A 268 14.08 -1.82 5.54
N VAL A 269 14.90 -2.21 6.52
CA VAL A 269 14.57 -2.17 7.95
C VAL A 269 15.33 -1.00 8.58
N LEU A 270 14.69 0.17 8.67
CA LEU A 270 15.28 1.31 9.38
C LEU A 270 15.00 1.18 10.89
N VAL A 271 16.06 1.29 11.67
CA VAL A 271 15.99 1.17 13.13
C VAL A 271 16.05 2.56 13.77
N GLY A 272 15.22 2.78 14.77
CA GLY A 272 15.06 4.07 15.45
C GLY A 272 14.04 5.00 14.79
N PRO A 273 13.79 6.18 15.38
CA PRO A 273 12.74 7.10 14.93
C PRO A 273 13.17 7.90 13.71
N HIS A 274 12.62 7.59 12.53
CA HIS A 274 12.86 8.31 11.27
C HIS A 274 11.61 9.02 10.77
N THR A 275 11.77 10.08 9.97
CA THR A 275 10.64 10.76 9.31
C THR A 275 10.06 9.89 8.20
N LEU A 276 8.83 10.16 7.76
CA LEU A 276 8.28 9.48 6.58
C LEU A 276 9.13 9.76 5.32
N ASP A 277 9.56 11.01 5.14
CA ASP A 277 10.45 11.40 4.03
C ASP A 277 11.76 10.61 4.03
N ARG A 278 12.33 10.33 5.20
CA ARG A 278 13.56 9.55 5.32
C ARG A 278 13.34 8.11 4.86
N TRP A 279 12.23 7.50 5.26
CA TRP A 279 11.84 6.19 4.79
C TRP A 279 11.68 6.16 3.27
N ARG A 280 10.94 7.13 2.72
CA ARG A 280 10.71 7.25 1.27
C ARG A 280 12.00 7.40 0.49
N ALA A 281 12.91 8.26 0.95
CA ALA A 281 14.21 8.48 0.32
C ALA A 281 15.07 7.20 0.28
N VAL A 282 15.02 6.37 1.33
CA VAL A 282 15.73 5.08 1.36
C VAL A 282 15.04 4.05 0.47
N VAL A 283 13.71 3.93 0.54
CA VAL A 283 12.93 2.95 -0.23
C VAL A 283 13.14 3.08 -1.74
N VAL A 284 13.23 4.30 -2.26
CA VAL A 284 13.43 4.55 -3.70
C VAL A 284 14.88 4.48 -4.15
N SER A 285 15.82 4.29 -3.22
CA SER A 285 17.24 4.28 -3.54
C SER A 285 17.64 2.97 -4.24
N GLU A 286 18.55 3.06 -5.22
CA GLU A 286 19.04 1.88 -5.93
C GLU A 286 19.76 0.89 -4.98
N GLN A 287 20.30 1.40 -3.86
CA GLN A 287 21.06 0.61 -2.90
C GLN A 287 20.20 -0.48 -2.26
N VAL A 288 18.89 -0.27 -2.10
CA VAL A 288 17.98 -1.31 -1.59
C VAL A 288 17.98 -2.54 -2.49
N ILE A 289 17.86 -2.35 -3.81
CA ILE A 289 17.89 -3.45 -4.77
C ILE A 289 19.30 -4.03 -4.89
N GLN A 290 20.33 -3.19 -5.00
CA GLN A 290 21.73 -3.66 -5.12
C GLN A 290 22.16 -4.52 -3.91
N ALA A 291 21.71 -4.17 -2.70
CA ALA A 291 21.98 -4.96 -1.50
C ALA A 291 21.21 -6.29 -1.51
N ALA A 292 19.97 -6.31 -2.00
CA ALA A 292 19.13 -7.50 -2.02
C ALA A 292 19.50 -8.51 -3.13
N THR A 293 19.98 -8.04 -4.28
CA THR A 293 20.16 -8.89 -5.46
C THR A 293 21.57 -9.44 -5.61
N SER A 294 22.61 -8.77 -5.10
CA SER A 294 24.02 -9.19 -4.93
C SER A 294 24.70 -10.04 -6.04
N THR A 295 24.09 -10.23 -7.21
CA THR A 295 24.54 -11.14 -8.28
C THR A 295 25.57 -10.52 -9.22
N GLU A 296 25.62 -9.19 -9.32
CA GLU A 296 26.42 -8.51 -10.36
C GLU A 296 27.86 -8.17 -9.92
N SER A 297 28.09 -7.81 -8.66
CA SER A 297 29.44 -7.55 -8.12
C SER A 297 29.44 -7.45 -6.59
N ALA A 298 30.25 -8.28 -5.93
CA ALA A 298 30.43 -8.24 -4.48
C ALA A 298 30.94 -6.87 -3.97
N ALA A 299 31.62 -6.08 -4.81
CA ALA A 299 32.05 -4.73 -4.45
C ALA A 299 30.89 -3.72 -4.46
N ALA A 300 30.01 -3.79 -5.47
CA ALA A 300 28.84 -2.93 -5.55
C ALA A 300 27.85 -3.23 -4.40
N ALA A 301 27.61 -4.50 -4.11
CA ALA A 301 26.78 -4.92 -2.99
C ALA A 301 27.31 -4.38 -1.65
N ARG A 302 28.63 -4.47 -1.40
CA ARG A 302 29.24 -3.91 -0.17
C ARG A 302 29.05 -2.40 -0.06
N SER A 303 29.26 -1.65 -1.15
CA SER A 303 29.05 -0.20 -1.16
C SER A 303 27.59 0.16 -0.90
N ALA A 304 26.64 -0.58 -1.47
CA ALA A 304 25.21 -0.40 -1.22
C ALA A 304 24.86 -0.67 0.25
N CYS A 305 25.33 -1.79 0.83
CA CYS A 305 25.14 -2.10 2.24
C CYS A 305 25.71 -1.00 3.15
N ALA A 306 26.93 -0.52 2.89
CA ALA A 306 27.56 0.53 3.67
C ALA A 306 26.75 1.85 3.62
N TRP A 307 26.23 2.22 2.44
CA TRP A 307 25.36 3.38 2.29
C TRP A 307 24.08 3.22 3.11
N LEU A 308 23.41 2.06 3.02
CA LEU A 308 22.19 1.76 3.76
C LEU A 308 22.41 1.80 5.29
N VAL A 309 23.51 1.21 5.77
CA VAL A 309 23.89 1.24 7.19
C VAL A 309 24.12 2.65 7.69
N ALA A 310 24.84 3.46 6.92
CA ALA A 310 25.03 4.89 7.19
C ALA A 310 23.70 5.66 7.19
N HIS A 311 22.68 5.12 6.52
CA HIS A 311 21.35 5.72 6.43
C HIS A 311 20.34 5.23 7.49
N GLY A 312 20.78 4.38 8.43
CA GLY A 312 19.96 3.89 9.54
C GLY A 312 19.29 2.54 9.27
N VAL A 313 19.55 1.94 8.10
CA VAL A 313 19.10 0.58 7.79
C VAL A 313 19.97 -0.43 8.54
N ARG A 314 19.36 -1.48 9.08
CA ARG A 314 20.09 -2.58 9.75
C ARG A 314 19.88 -3.92 9.08
N ALA A 315 18.82 -4.06 8.30
CA ALA A 315 18.56 -5.26 7.55
C ALA A 315 17.78 -4.94 6.27
N ILE A 316 17.78 -5.89 5.36
CA ILE A 316 16.88 -5.96 4.22
C ILE A 316 15.92 -7.12 4.43
N LEU A 317 14.65 -6.91 4.07
CA LEU A 317 13.63 -7.94 4.00
C LEU A 317 13.33 -8.24 2.54
N THR A 318 13.48 -9.49 2.16
CA THR A 318 13.18 -9.97 0.81
C THR A 318 12.00 -10.92 0.86
N PHE A 319 10.93 -10.59 0.16
CA PHE A 319 9.68 -11.35 0.10
C PHE A 319 9.56 -12.03 -1.25
N HIS A 320 9.36 -13.35 -1.26
CA HIS A 320 8.97 -14.04 -2.49
C HIS A 320 7.51 -13.70 -2.83
N VAL A 321 7.26 -13.43 -4.11
CA VAL A 321 5.91 -13.18 -4.63
C VAL A 321 5.29 -14.52 -5.04
N ASN A 322 4.37 -15.01 -4.23
CA ASN A 322 3.60 -16.21 -4.56
C ASN A 322 2.51 -15.84 -5.57
N VAL A 323 2.31 -16.70 -6.57
CA VAL A 323 1.26 -16.56 -7.58
C VAL A 323 0.41 -17.83 -7.54
N SER A 324 -0.91 -17.70 -7.43
CA SER A 324 -1.82 -18.85 -7.44
C SER A 324 -1.91 -19.50 -8.82
N ASP A 325 -2.23 -20.78 -8.88
CA ASP A 325 -2.40 -21.56 -10.12
C ASP A 325 -3.68 -21.22 -10.94
N ASN A 326 -4.33 -20.09 -10.65
CA ASN A 326 -5.47 -19.60 -11.44
C ASN A 326 -5.01 -18.72 -12.62
N ASP A 327 -4.80 -19.33 -13.77
CA ASP A 327 -4.32 -18.66 -14.99
C ASP A 327 -5.22 -17.48 -15.45
N LYS A 328 -6.52 -17.50 -15.10
CA LYS A 328 -7.47 -16.46 -15.53
C LYS A 328 -7.45 -15.22 -14.64
N ALA A 329 -7.18 -15.41 -13.36
CA ALA A 329 -7.18 -14.34 -12.37
C ALA A 329 -6.16 -14.69 -11.27
N PRO A 330 -4.85 -14.63 -11.58
CA PRO A 330 -3.83 -15.04 -10.65
C PRO A 330 -3.85 -14.14 -9.42
N GLU A 331 -4.01 -14.76 -8.27
CA GLU A 331 -3.81 -14.12 -6.98
C GLU A 331 -2.33 -14.01 -6.66
N ARG A 332 -1.94 -12.88 -6.07
CA ARG A 332 -0.58 -12.64 -5.62
C ARG A 332 -0.57 -12.40 -4.11
N SER A 333 0.44 -12.94 -3.44
CA SER A 333 0.64 -12.71 -2.01
C SER A 333 2.10 -12.87 -1.61
N LEU A 334 2.48 -12.21 -0.53
CA LEU A 334 3.80 -12.31 0.07
C LEU A 334 3.80 -13.32 1.21
N GLY A 335 4.82 -14.17 1.26
CA GLY A 335 5.06 -15.03 2.42
C GLY A 335 5.76 -14.31 3.58
N VAL A 336 6.41 -15.10 4.43
CA VAL A 336 7.35 -14.58 5.44
C VAL A 336 8.58 -14.00 4.74
N GLY A 337 8.96 -12.77 5.07
CA GLY A 337 10.15 -12.12 4.53
C GLY A 337 11.44 -12.75 5.05
N ARG A 338 12.42 -12.95 4.15
CA ARG A 338 13.79 -13.31 4.52
C ARG A 338 14.51 -12.07 5.02
N LEU A 339 14.89 -12.07 6.30
CA LEU A 339 15.63 -10.99 6.93
C LEU A 339 17.14 -11.21 6.73
N GLU A 340 17.82 -10.23 6.17
CA GLU A 340 19.28 -10.22 5.99
C GLU A 340 19.88 -9.01 6.69
N VAL A 341 20.62 -9.26 7.75
CA VAL A 341 21.29 -8.20 8.51
C VAL A 341 22.43 -7.63 7.68
N LEU A 342 22.47 -6.31 7.58
CA LEU A 342 23.53 -5.59 6.88
C LEU A 342 24.76 -5.47 7.79
N SER A 343 25.91 -5.87 7.27
CA SER A 343 27.22 -5.80 7.92
C SER A 343 28.04 -4.62 7.44
#